data_AF-A0A836L6N4-F1
#
_entry.id   AF-A0A836L6N4-F1
#
_cell.length_a   1.000
_cell.length_b   1.000
_cell.length_c   1.000
_cell.angle_alpha   90.00
_cell.angle_beta   90.00
_cell.angle_gamma   90.00
#
_symmetry.space_group_name_H-M   'P 1'
#
loop_
_entity.id
_entity.type
_entity.pdbx_description
1 polymer ?
#
loop_
_entity_poly.entity_id
_entity_poly.type
_entity_poly.pdbx_seq_one_letter_code
_entity_poly.pdbx_strand_id
1 'polypeptide(L)'
;MLSESEYHLVVVAFQSMDPDNTGLIPLSEVKKRYFAHEHPRVKEGSMAPSAARDTLEYHFGTCAADHGGSITFDEFLAYHNKIADEAYDEHVGDIAAFTEKTIKGLWRLGDLLLPTGVRPAFPPTQPPTGLYAVTPMTLVWVERRQPIGSPNSAQPSSSGEVATPPSSNSNGYGRSEFSYVLRGIKDVVRPTFARGDLPDELQGYFAYPEELTGMAVEYVAPRLSIQRWYDFTWEYAEGKYCGAQGIISTRVDPESLPAGLRQFICEHTTSTSRGTTWIQTRITANPMYKKTSSAYGTAAYEESRKIHNWKVKTLEGKQYGNQYHGICAKHFSKMREPLKCSYATSMNM
;
A
#
# COMPACT_ATOMS: atom_id res chain seq x y z
N MET A 1 24.54 -5.78 -22.72
CA MET A 1 23.62 -4.62 -22.78
C MET A 1 22.23 -5.06 -22.35
N LEU A 2 21.64 -4.36 -21.38
CA LEU A 2 20.31 -4.67 -20.85
C LEU A 2 19.20 -4.48 -21.88
N SER A 3 18.15 -5.28 -21.78
CA SER A 3 16.90 -5.09 -22.53
C SER A 3 16.11 -3.87 -22.04
N GLU A 4 15.12 -3.42 -22.81
CA GLU A 4 14.27 -2.27 -22.45
C GLU A 4 13.51 -2.50 -21.12
N SER A 5 13.04 -3.72 -20.88
CA SER A 5 12.36 -4.10 -19.63
C SER A 5 13.31 -4.11 -18.44
N GLU A 6 14.51 -4.66 -18.59
CA GLU A 6 15.54 -4.65 -17.55
C GLU A 6 15.99 -3.24 -17.20
N TYR A 7 16.21 -2.40 -18.22
CA TYR A 7 16.54 -0.99 -18.03
C TYR A 7 15.47 -0.28 -17.20
N HIS A 8 14.18 -0.50 -17.53
CA HIS A 8 13.08 0.07 -16.79
C HIS A 8 13.09 -0.36 -15.31
N LEU A 9 13.41 -1.63 -15.01
CA LEU A 9 13.51 -2.10 -13.63
C LEU A 9 14.66 -1.46 -12.86
N VAL A 10 15.80 -1.23 -13.51
CA VAL A 10 16.93 -0.51 -12.91
C VAL A 10 16.54 0.93 -12.59
N VAL A 11 15.81 1.60 -13.50
CA VAL A 11 15.26 2.94 -13.27
C VAL A 11 14.33 2.95 -12.06
N VAL A 12 13.38 2.01 -11.99
CA VAL A 12 12.44 1.91 -10.86
C VAL A 12 13.18 1.64 -9.54
N ALA A 13 14.17 0.75 -9.54
CA ALA A 13 15.00 0.48 -8.37
C ALA A 13 15.73 1.74 -7.89
N PHE A 14 16.38 2.45 -8.81
CA PHE A 14 17.12 3.68 -8.52
C PHE A 14 16.19 4.76 -7.96
N GLN A 15 15.10 5.05 -8.66
CA GLN A 15 14.11 6.04 -8.25
C GLN A 15 13.48 5.72 -6.89
N SER A 16 13.29 4.44 -6.57
CA SER A 16 12.80 4.07 -5.24
C SER A 16 13.73 4.55 -4.13
N MET A 17 15.05 4.56 -4.39
CA MET A 17 16.12 4.90 -3.45
C MET A 17 16.51 6.38 -3.46
N ASP A 18 16.09 7.12 -4.49
CA ASP A 18 16.28 8.57 -4.65
C ASP A 18 14.91 9.29 -4.60
N PRO A 19 14.24 9.34 -3.43
CA PRO A 19 12.91 9.95 -3.32
C PRO A 19 12.92 11.45 -3.64
N ASP A 20 14.08 12.09 -3.45
CA ASP A 20 14.28 13.52 -3.71
C ASP A 20 14.67 13.80 -5.18
N ASN A 21 14.84 12.75 -6.00
CA ASN A 21 15.20 12.82 -7.42
C ASN A 21 16.46 13.68 -7.67
N THR A 22 17.42 13.57 -6.76
CA THR A 22 18.71 14.28 -6.81
C THR A 22 19.60 13.74 -7.93
N GLY A 23 19.31 12.54 -8.44
CA GLY A 23 20.18 11.77 -9.32
C GLY A 23 21.36 11.13 -8.58
N LEU A 24 21.39 11.20 -7.24
CA LEU A 24 22.47 10.73 -6.39
C LEU A 24 21.91 9.93 -5.21
N ILE A 25 22.23 8.64 -5.12
CA ILE A 25 21.81 7.82 -4.00
C ILE A 25 22.99 7.64 -3.03
N PRO A 26 22.86 7.99 -1.74
CA PRO A 26 23.88 7.68 -0.74
C PRO A 26 24.19 6.18 -0.72
N LEU A 27 25.48 5.80 -0.68
CA LEU A 27 25.90 4.40 -0.63
C LEU A 27 25.27 3.63 0.54
N SER A 28 25.05 4.32 1.66
CA SER A 28 24.36 3.75 2.84
C SER A 28 22.94 3.27 2.53
N GLU A 29 22.19 3.99 1.68
CA GLU A 29 20.84 3.61 1.28
C GLU A 29 20.86 2.43 0.31
N VAL A 30 21.81 2.41 -0.64
CA VAL A 30 22.01 1.26 -1.54
C VAL A 30 22.30 -0.02 -0.73
N LYS A 31 23.24 0.05 0.23
CA LYS A 31 23.57 -1.08 1.12
C LYS A 31 22.37 -1.57 1.93
N LYS A 32 21.54 -0.66 2.42
CA LYS A 32 20.35 -0.97 3.22
C LYS A 32 19.30 -1.71 2.40
N ARG A 33 19.13 -1.33 1.13
CA ARG A 33 18.10 -1.87 0.23
C ARG A 33 18.50 -3.19 -0.42
N TYR A 34 19.80 -3.36 -0.62
CA TYR A 34 20.35 -4.51 -1.31
C TYR A 34 20.08 -5.84 -0.60
N PHE A 35 19.49 -6.78 -1.34
CA PHE A 35 19.20 -8.11 -0.86
C PHE A 35 20.17 -9.16 -1.41
N ALA A 36 21.29 -9.29 -0.71
CA ALA A 36 22.38 -10.20 -1.08
C ALA A 36 21.99 -11.68 -1.25
N HIS A 37 20.90 -12.14 -0.62
CA HIS A 37 20.45 -13.53 -0.78
C HIS A 37 19.91 -13.84 -2.17
N GLU A 38 19.50 -12.82 -2.93
CA GLU A 38 19.03 -12.98 -4.31
C GLU A 38 20.16 -12.84 -5.34
N HIS A 39 21.40 -12.62 -4.90
CA HIS A 39 22.55 -12.60 -5.79
C HIS A 39 22.75 -14.00 -6.43
N PRO A 40 22.97 -14.14 -7.75
CA PRO A 40 23.01 -15.44 -8.42
C PRO A 40 23.98 -16.44 -7.78
N ARG A 41 25.23 -16.01 -7.57
CA ARG A 41 26.27 -16.82 -6.92
C ARG A 41 25.94 -17.23 -5.47
N VAL A 42 25.10 -16.44 -4.79
CA VAL A 42 24.61 -16.79 -3.45
C VAL A 42 23.52 -17.86 -3.52
N LYS A 43 22.61 -17.77 -4.50
CA LYS A 43 21.57 -18.78 -4.71
C LYS A 43 22.13 -20.14 -5.14
N GLU A 44 23.22 -20.12 -5.89
CA GLU A 44 23.98 -21.32 -6.28
C GLU A 44 24.84 -21.88 -5.14
N GLY A 45 25.01 -21.14 -4.04
CA GLY A 45 25.86 -21.51 -2.93
C GLY A 45 27.37 -21.35 -3.19
N SER A 46 27.74 -20.72 -4.31
CA SER A 46 29.15 -20.43 -4.66
C SER A 46 29.69 -19.17 -3.97
N MET A 47 28.81 -18.36 -3.36
CA MET A 47 29.15 -17.13 -2.64
C MET A 47 28.34 -16.99 -1.35
N ALA A 48 28.96 -16.48 -0.27
CA ALA A 48 28.22 -16.13 0.95
C ALA A 48 27.49 -14.79 0.80
N PRO A 49 26.33 -14.58 1.44
CA PRO A 49 25.61 -13.30 1.39
C PRO A 49 26.45 -12.10 1.87
N SER A 50 27.35 -12.31 2.85
CA SER A 50 28.29 -11.27 3.28
C SER A 50 29.25 -10.88 2.15
N ALA A 51 29.83 -11.86 1.45
CA ALA A 51 30.73 -11.62 0.33
C ALA A 51 30.03 -10.89 -0.84
N ALA A 52 28.75 -11.15 -1.08
CA ALA A 52 27.97 -10.38 -2.07
C ALA A 52 27.79 -8.91 -1.65
N ARG A 53 27.56 -8.63 -0.35
CA ARG A 53 27.51 -7.26 0.17
C ARG A 53 28.87 -6.57 0.07
N ASP A 54 29.95 -7.28 0.39
CA ASP A 54 31.31 -6.76 0.31
C ASP A 54 31.69 -6.44 -1.15
N THR A 55 31.26 -7.28 -2.10
CA THR A 55 31.45 -7.06 -3.54
C THR A 55 30.69 -5.82 -4.01
N LEU A 56 29.45 -5.65 -3.56
CA LEU A 56 28.67 -4.46 -3.84
C LEU A 56 29.30 -3.19 -3.25
N GLU A 57 29.77 -3.26 -2.00
CA GLU A 57 30.45 -2.16 -1.33
C GLU A 57 31.77 -1.81 -1.99
N TYR A 58 32.53 -2.78 -2.46
CA TYR A 58 33.75 -2.54 -3.23
C TYR A 58 33.44 -1.83 -4.56
N HIS A 59 32.43 -2.31 -5.28
CA HIS A 59 32.03 -1.73 -6.56
C HIS A 59 31.55 -0.28 -6.41
N PHE A 60 30.55 -0.05 -5.56
CA PHE A 60 30.00 1.28 -5.39
C PHE A 60 30.81 2.17 -4.47
N GLY A 61 31.68 1.62 -3.61
CA GLY A 61 32.51 2.41 -2.71
C GLY A 61 33.53 3.26 -3.46
N THR A 62 34.07 2.72 -4.57
CA THR A 62 34.99 3.46 -5.44
C THR A 62 34.25 4.61 -6.14
N CYS A 63 33.12 4.31 -6.78
CA CYS A 63 32.22 5.29 -7.39
C CYS A 63 31.74 6.38 -6.40
N ALA A 64 31.35 5.95 -5.19
CA ALA A 64 30.85 6.83 -4.17
C ALA A 64 31.91 7.82 -3.68
N ALA A 65 33.19 7.43 -3.63
CA ALA A 65 34.27 8.33 -3.25
C ALA A 65 34.38 9.54 -4.20
N ASP A 66 34.14 9.33 -5.50
CA ASP A 66 34.18 10.38 -6.53
C ASP A 66 32.99 11.34 -6.45
N HIS A 67 31.91 10.92 -5.78
CA HIS A 67 30.64 11.64 -5.69
C HIS A 67 30.22 11.93 -4.23
N GLY A 68 31.18 12.09 -3.33
CA GLY A 68 30.93 12.55 -1.96
C GLY A 68 30.12 11.57 -1.09
N GLY A 69 30.22 10.28 -1.38
CA GLY A 69 29.52 9.19 -0.69
C GLY A 69 28.22 8.72 -1.38
N SER A 70 27.93 9.23 -2.58
CA SER A 70 26.71 8.93 -3.33
C SER A 70 26.98 8.27 -4.69
N ILE A 71 25.98 7.64 -5.28
CA ILE A 71 26.10 6.89 -6.54
C ILE A 71 25.16 7.49 -7.57
N THR A 72 25.64 7.68 -8.79
CA THR A 72 24.85 8.19 -9.93
C THR A 72 24.05 7.07 -10.59
N PHE A 73 23.04 7.44 -11.39
CA PHE A 73 22.27 6.46 -12.16
C PHE A 73 23.14 5.67 -13.15
N ASP A 74 24.10 6.31 -13.81
CA ASP A 74 24.95 5.66 -14.80
C ASP A 74 25.85 4.59 -14.18
N GLU A 75 26.39 4.85 -12.98
CA GLU A 75 27.17 3.85 -12.22
C GLU A 75 26.29 2.70 -11.74
N PHE A 76 25.09 3.00 -11.27
CA PHE A 76 24.10 2.01 -10.89
C PHE A 76 23.69 1.13 -12.09
N LEU A 77 23.51 1.73 -13.26
CA LEU A 77 23.21 1.03 -14.50
C LEU A 77 24.41 0.18 -14.97
N ALA A 78 25.64 0.69 -14.85
CA ALA A 78 26.87 -0.04 -15.19
C ALA A 78 27.02 -1.31 -14.35
N TYR A 79 26.70 -1.26 -13.04
CA TYR A 79 26.67 -2.44 -12.18
C TYR A 79 25.72 -3.53 -12.72
N HIS A 80 24.54 -3.16 -13.21
CA HIS A 80 23.57 -4.11 -13.76
C HIS A 80 23.97 -4.64 -15.13
N ASN A 81 24.57 -3.81 -15.99
CA ASN A 81 25.16 -4.28 -17.24
C ASN A 81 26.24 -5.33 -16.95
N LYS A 82 27.07 -5.12 -15.93
CA LYS A 82 28.09 -6.11 -15.53
C LYS A 82 27.47 -7.45 -15.11
N ILE A 83 26.37 -7.45 -14.35
CA ILE A 83 25.66 -8.70 -13.99
C ILE A 83 25.13 -9.40 -15.24
N ALA A 84 24.57 -8.65 -16.20
CA ALA A 84 24.08 -9.22 -17.45
C ALA A 84 25.22 -9.80 -18.31
N ASP A 85 26.37 -9.13 -18.35
CA ASP A 85 27.56 -9.58 -19.07
C ASP A 85 28.14 -10.85 -18.41
N GLU A 86 28.19 -10.92 -17.08
CA GLU A 86 28.58 -12.14 -16.35
C GLU A 86 27.63 -13.32 -16.65
N ALA A 87 26.32 -13.07 -16.71
CA ALA A 87 25.33 -14.10 -17.08
C ALA A 87 25.50 -14.59 -18.53
N TYR A 88 25.93 -13.72 -19.43
CA TYR A 88 26.29 -14.08 -20.81
C TYR A 88 27.52 -14.99 -20.83
N ASP A 89 28.58 -14.63 -20.10
CA ASP A 89 29.81 -15.41 -20.03
C ASP A 89 29.57 -16.80 -19.40
N GLU A 90 28.65 -16.91 -18.45
CA GLU A 90 28.24 -18.17 -17.81
C GLU A 90 27.28 -19.03 -18.66
N HIS A 91 26.95 -18.58 -19.88
CA HIS A 91 26.08 -19.30 -20.83
C HIS A 91 24.69 -19.63 -20.25
N VAL A 92 24.12 -18.73 -19.47
CA VAL A 92 22.75 -18.86 -18.95
C VAL A 92 21.77 -18.91 -20.13
N GLY A 93 20.86 -19.88 -20.14
CA GLY A 93 19.99 -20.15 -21.30
C GLY A 93 19.10 -18.97 -21.71
N ASP A 94 18.42 -18.35 -20.76
CA ASP A 94 17.62 -17.13 -20.97
C ASP A 94 18.18 -15.98 -20.12
N ILE A 95 19.09 -15.23 -20.71
CA ILE A 95 19.82 -14.13 -20.05
C ILE A 95 18.86 -13.02 -19.65
N ALA A 96 17.85 -12.72 -20.48
CA ALA A 96 16.93 -11.63 -20.22
C ALA A 96 16.04 -11.94 -19.01
N ALA A 97 15.40 -13.11 -19.00
CA ALA A 97 14.58 -13.54 -17.87
C ALA A 97 15.40 -13.70 -16.58
N PHE A 98 16.65 -14.18 -16.69
CA PHE A 98 17.56 -14.28 -15.55
C PHE A 98 17.91 -12.91 -14.98
N THR A 99 18.28 -11.95 -15.83
CA THR A 99 18.67 -10.61 -15.43
C THR A 99 17.49 -9.86 -14.83
N GLU A 100 16.32 -9.94 -15.46
CA GLU A 100 15.07 -9.36 -14.96
C GLU A 100 14.74 -9.88 -13.54
N LYS A 101 14.78 -11.21 -13.36
CA LYS A 101 14.54 -11.87 -12.08
C LYS A 101 15.58 -11.46 -11.03
N THR A 102 16.84 -11.34 -11.44
CA THR A 102 17.93 -10.94 -10.56
C THR A 102 17.76 -9.50 -10.09
N ILE A 103 17.49 -8.55 -11.00
CA ILE A 103 17.22 -7.14 -10.65
C ILE A 103 16.02 -7.05 -9.69
N LYS A 104 14.92 -7.74 -10.00
CA LYS A 104 13.73 -7.78 -9.14
C LYS A 104 14.05 -8.35 -7.75
N GLY A 105 14.87 -9.39 -7.65
CA GLY A 105 15.27 -10.01 -6.39
C GLY A 105 16.23 -9.14 -5.57
N LEU A 106 17.30 -8.64 -6.19
CA LEU A 106 18.34 -7.84 -5.54
C LEU A 106 17.77 -6.57 -4.89
N TRP A 107 16.83 -5.91 -5.56
CA TRP A 107 16.21 -4.67 -5.07
C TRP A 107 14.81 -4.89 -4.48
N ARG A 108 14.37 -6.15 -4.41
CA ARG A 108 13.04 -6.55 -3.93
C ARG A 108 11.91 -5.80 -4.64
N LEU A 109 12.04 -5.57 -5.94
CA LEU A 109 11.04 -4.86 -6.75
C LEU A 109 9.73 -5.65 -6.86
N GLY A 110 9.78 -6.98 -6.76
CA GLY A 110 8.58 -7.83 -6.69
C GLY A 110 7.82 -7.73 -5.36
N ASP A 111 8.46 -7.19 -4.32
CA ASP A 111 7.84 -6.87 -3.04
C ASP A 111 7.46 -5.39 -2.98
N LEU A 112 7.42 -4.66 -4.09
CA LEU A 112 6.96 -3.26 -4.09
C LEU A 112 5.66 -3.17 -4.86
N LEU A 113 4.65 -2.60 -4.21
CA LEU A 113 3.38 -2.33 -4.86
C LEU A 113 3.50 -1.02 -5.64
N LEU A 114 3.46 -1.12 -6.95
CA LEU A 114 3.49 0.04 -7.83
C LEU A 114 2.09 0.69 -7.90
N PRO A 115 2.00 2.02 -8.02
CA PRO A 115 3.08 3.01 -8.13
C PRO A 115 3.61 3.55 -6.79
N THR A 116 3.12 3.04 -5.65
CA THR A 116 3.37 3.67 -4.34
C THR A 116 4.67 3.26 -3.68
N GLY A 117 5.32 2.19 -4.17
CA GLY A 117 6.54 1.64 -3.58
C GLY A 117 6.32 1.07 -2.18
N VAL A 118 5.06 0.76 -1.82
CA VAL A 118 4.74 0.17 -0.52
C VAL A 118 5.15 -1.29 -0.50
N ARG A 119 5.80 -1.73 0.58
CA ARG A 119 6.16 -3.14 0.76
C ARG A 119 5.01 -3.91 1.38
N PRO A 120 4.51 -4.98 0.75
CA PRO A 120 3.44 -5.77 1.32
C PRO A 120 3.98 -6.61 2.48
N ALA A 121 3.19 -6.75 3.54
CA ALA A 121 3.49 -7.57 4.71
C ALA A 121 3.45 -9.07 4.40
N PHE A 122 2.79 -9.46 3.31
CA PHE A 122 2.65 -10.83 2.81
C PHE A 122 2.53 -10.84 1.29
N PRO A 123 2.78 -11.97 0.59
CA PRO A 123 2.71 -12.04 -0.86
C PRO A 123 1.40 -11.44 -1.44
N PRO A 124 1.44 -10.66 -2.55
CA PRO A 124 0.24 -10.01 -3.08
C PRO A 124 -0.89 -10.97 -3.43
N THR A 125 -0.56 -12.18 -3.89
CA THR A 125 -1.51 -13.23 -4.25
C THR A 125 -2.15 -13.91 -3.04
N GLN A 126 -1.60 -13.72 -1.84
CA GLN A 126 -2.15 -14.27 -0.62
C GLN A 126 -3.30 -13.37 -0.12
N PRO A 127 -4.52 -13.90 0.08
CA PRO A 127 -5.58 -13.14 0.74
C PRO A 127 -5.20 -12.89 2.21
N PRO A 128 -5.64 -11.77 2.80
CA PRO A 128 -5.33 -11.45 4.18
C PRO A 128 -5.90 -12.48 5.15
N THR A 129 -5.16 -12.74 6.23
CA THR A 129 -5.53 -13.71 7.27
C THR A 129 -5.37 -13.12 8.67
N GLY A 130 -6.03 -13.73 9.65
CA GLY A 130 -5.91 -13.32 11.06
C GLY A 130 -6.36 -11.89 11.32
N LEU A 131 -5.50 -11.09 11.98
CA LEU A 131 -5.77 -9.68 12.27
C LEU A 131 -5.87 -8.84 10.99
N TYR A 132 -5.03 -9.09 9.99
CA TYR A 132 -5.05 -8.34 8.73
C TYR A 132 -6.36 -8.51 7.96
N ALA A 133 -7.06 -9.62 8.13
CA ALA A 133 -8.37 -9.81 7.49
C ALA A 133 -9.49 -8.95 8.10
N VAL A 134 -9.24 -8.31 9.23
CA VAL A 134 -10.19 -7.42 9.92
C VAL A 134 -9.66 -6.01 10.13
N THR A 135 -8.35 -5.78 9.95
CA THR A 135 -7.72 -4.47 10.00
C THR A 135 -7.96 -3.72 8.68
N PRO A 136 -8.68 -2.59 8.68
CA PRO A 136 -8.86 -1.79 7.48
C PRO A 136 -7.52 -1.32 6.90
N MET A 137 -7.40 -1.32 5.58
CA MET A 137 -6.25 -0.77 4.87
C MET A 137 -6.41 0.75 4.65
N THR A 138 -5.28 1.41 4.47
CA THR A 138 -5.17 2.79 4.01
C THR A 138 -5.23 2.82 2.49
N LEU A 139 -6.03 3.73 1.94
CA LEU A 139 -5.99 4.08 0.52
C LEU A 139 -4.84 5.07 0.32
N VAL A 140 -3.83 4.74 -0.49
CA VAL A 140 -2.62 5.55 -0.67
C VAL A 140 -2.37 5.89 -2.13
N TRP A 141 -1.75 7.03 -2.43
CA TRP A 141 -1.35 7.42 -3.79
C TRP A 141 -0.14 8.33 -3.75
N VAL A 142 0.60 8.39 -4.85
CA VAL A 142 1.71 9.34 -5.02
C VAL A 142 1.19 10.58 -5.71
N GLU A 143 1.46 11.75 -5.14
CA GLU A 143 1.13 13.03 -5.73
C GLU A 143 2.39 13.85 -5.97
N ARG A 144 2.46 14.52 -7.12
CA ARG A 144 3.55 15.44 -7.43
C ARG A 144 3.33 16.73 -6.65
N ARG A 145 4.25 17.08 -5.76
CA ARG A 145 4.22 18.35 -5.05
C ARG A 145 4.43 19.47 -6.06
N GLN A 146 3.49 20.41 -6.12
CA GLN A 146 3.74 21.64 -6.85
C GLN A 146 4.74 22.49 -6.06
N PRO A 147 5.75 23.09 -6.72
CA PRO A 147 6.65 24.02 -6.05
C PRO A 147 5.82 25.17 -5.47
N ILE A 148 6.06 25.46 -4.19
CA ILE A 148 5.39 26.51 -3.43
C ILE A 148 5.85 27.86 -4.03
N GLY A 149 5.14 28.34 -5.05
CA GLY A 149 5.58 29.54 -5.77
C GLY A 149 4.70 30.08 -6.90
N SER A 150 3.66 29.37 -7.35
CA SER A 150 2.77 29.90 -8.40
C SER A 150 1.43 30.34 -7.81
N PRO A 151 1.18 31.65 -7.60
CA PRO A 151 -0.16 32.12 -7.29
C PRO A 151 -1.08 31.86 -8.50
N ASN A 152 -2.22 31.24 -8.22
CA ASN A 152 -3.31 30.95 -9.15
C ASN A 152 -3.57 32.07 -10.17
N SER A 153 -3.40 31.77 -11.46
CA SER A 153 -4.04 32.54 -12.54
C SER A 153 -5.50 32.09 -12.66
N ALA A 154 -6.38 32.84 -12.02
CA ALA A 154 -7.81 32.83 -12.31
C ALA A 154 -8.09 33.56 -13.63
N GLN A 155 -8.87 32.89 -14.49
CA GLN A 155 -9.67 33.37 -15.62
C GLN A 155 -9.03 33.91 -16.92
N PRO A 156 -9.63 33.58 -18.08
CA PRO A 156 -9.24 34.08 -19.39
C PRO A 156 -9.93 35.43 -19.66
N SER A 157 -9.14 36.44 -20.03
CA SER A 157 -9.67 37.62 -20.72
C SER A 157 -8.83 37.89 -21.96
N SER A 158 -9.55 37.90 -23.07
CA SER A 158 -9.11 38.23 -24.42
C SER A 158 -8.72 39.69 -24.55
N SER A 159 -7.52 39.97 -25.07
CA SER A 159 -7.29 41.02 -26.08
C SER A 159 -5.85 40.89 -26.57
N GLY A 160 -5.69 40.98 -27.89
CA GLY A 160 -4.40 40.78 -28.54
C GLY A 160 -3.55 42.04 -28.55
N GLU A 161 -2.24 41.84 -28.63
CA GLU A 161 -1.33 42.73 -29.34
C GLU A 161 -0.02 41.98 -29.66
N VAL A 162 0.50 42.23 -30.86
CA VAL A 162 1.66 41.59 -31.47
C VAL A 162 2.91 42.42 -31.15
N ALA A 163 3.94 41.81 -30.58
CA ALA A 163 5.30 42.37 -30.60
C ALA A 163 6.39 41.27 -30.51
N THR A 164 7.39 41.44 -31.35
CA THR A 164 8.56 40.61 -31.74
C THR A 164 9.58 40.41 -30.60
N PRO A 165 10.46 39.38 -30.64
CA PRO A 165 11.26 38.97 -29.48
C PRO A 165 12.67 39.58 -29.48
N PRO A 166 13.31 39.75 -28.30
CA PRO A 166 14.76 39.81 -28.21
C PRO A 166 15.34 38.46 -27.78
N SER A 167 16.50 38.17 -28.35
CA SER A 167 17.31 36.99 -28.15
C SER A 167 18.28 37.11 -26.96
N SER A 168 18.72 35.94 -26.51
CA SER A 168 20.00 35.59 -25.86
C SER A 168 20.09 35.53 -24.31
N ASN A 169 20.43 34.31 -23.89
CA ASN A 169 21.38 33.92 -22.85
C ASN A 169 21.03 34.06 -21.37
N SER A 170 20.53 32.94 -20.81
CA SER A 170 21.27 32.21 -19.77
C SER A 170 20.74 30.77 -19.66
N ASN A 171 21.56 29.80 -20.11
CA ASN A 171 21.38 28.38 -19.82
C ASN A 171 21.59 28.12 -18.32
N GLY A 172 20.56 28.37 -17.52
CA GLY A 172 20.36 27.68 -16.26
C GLY A 172 19.26 26.66 -16.50
N TYR A 173 19.62 25.38 -16.65
CA TYR A 173 18.64 24.30 -16.58
C TYR A 173 18.08 24.27 -15.15
N GLY A 174 17.11 25.16 -14.88
CA GLY A 174 16.25 25.12 -13.72
C GLY A 174 15.36 23.90 -13.87
N ARG A 175 15.90 22.72 -13.57
CA ARG A 175 15.18 21.47 -13.42
C ARG A 175 14.24 21.71 -12.23
N SER A 176 13.00 22.10 -12.52
CA SER A 176 11.96 22.25 -11.49
C SER A 176 11.87 20.90 -10.78
N GLU A 177 12.41 20.82 -9.56
CA GLU A 177 12.46 19.60 -8.76
C GLU A 177 11.05 19.19 -8.40
N PHE A 178 10.54 18.21 -9.14
CA PHE A 178 9.25 17.62 -8.86
C PHE A 178 9.39 16.66 -7.70
N SER A 179 9.30 17.17 -6.47
CA SER A 179 9.21 16.29 -5.29
C SER A 179 7.88 15.54 -5.30
N TYR A 180 7.89 14.24 -5.01
CA TYR A 180 6.70 13.43 -4.87
C TYR A 180 6.35 13.23 -3.40
N VAL A 181 5.07 13.20 -3.07
CA VAL A 181 4.58 12.97 -1.71
C VAL A 181 3.64 11.78 -1.72
N LEU A 182 3.87 10.82 -0.82
CA LEU A 182 2.94 9.73 -0.58
C LEU A 182 1.79 10.27 0.27
N ARG A 183 0.58 10.21 -0.26
CA ARG A 183 -0.64 10.60 0.42
C ARG A 183 -1.48 9.39 0.75
N GLY A 184 -2.36 9.53 1.74
CA GLY A 184 -3.33 8.49 2.01
C GLY A 184 -4.49 8.87 2.90
N ILE A 185 -5.53 8.04 2.90
CA ILE A 185 -6.68 8.15 3.79
C ILE A 185 -6.72 6.88 4.64
N LYS A 186 -6.60 7.04 5.96
CA LYS A 186 -6.47 5.91 6.90
C LYS A 186 -7.76 5.11 7.02
N ASP A 187 -7.60 3.80 7.11
CA ASP A 187 -8.62 2.84 7.52
C ASP A 187 -9.90 2.85 6.67
N VAL A 188 -9.81 3.21 5.39
CA VAL A 188 -10.96 3.33 4.48
C VAL A 188 -11.16 2.15 3.55
N VAL A 189 -10.26 1.18 3.52
CA VAL A 189 -10.36 0.05 2.58
C VAL A 189 -10.58 -1.26 3.33
N ARG A 190 -11.52 -2.08 2.87
CA ARG A 190 -11.76 -3.43 3.42
C ARG A 190 -10.74 -4.43 2.88
N PRO A 191 -10.08 -5.20 3.76
CA PRO A 191 -9.13 -6.25 3.36
C PRO A 191 -9.88 -7.55 2.99
N THR A 192 -10.77 -7.50 1.99
CA THR A 192 -11.59 -8.66 1.59
C THR A 192 -11.16 -9.28 0.27
N PHE A 193 -10.00 -8.92 -0.26
CA PHE A 193 -9.45 -9.39 -1.53
C PHE A 193 -7.94 -9.59 -1.41
N ALA A 194 -7.33 -10.39 -2.30
CA ALA A 194 -5.87 -10.45 -2.42
C ALA A 194 -5.42 -9.32 -3.36
N ARG A 195 -4.32 -8.63 -3.04
CA ARG A 195 -3.81 -7.54 -3.90
C ARG A 195 -3.47 -8.03 -5.31
N GLY A 196 -2.97 -9.26 -5.43
CA GLY A 196 -2.68 -9.91 -6.71
C GLY A 196 -3.91 -10.25 -7.56
N ASP A 197 -5.13 -10.09 -7.04
CA ASP A 197 -6.36 -10.15 -7.85
C ASP A 197 -6.57 -8.84 -8.66
N LEU A 198 -5.78 -7.80 -8.37
CA LEU A 198 -5.80 -6.51 -9.06
C LEU A 198 -4.67 -6.42 -10.10
N PRO A 199 -4.86 -5.65 -11.18
CA PRO A 199 -3.78 -5.25 -12.07
C PRO A 199 -2.62 -4.61 -11.30
N ASP A 200 -1.39 -4.84 -11.76
CA ASP A 200 -0.16 -4.42 -11.08
C ASP A 200 -0.14 -2.91 -10.76
N GLU A 201 -0.72 -2.08 -11.64
CA GLU A 201 -0.79 -0.63 -11.45
C GLU A 201 -1.76 -0.21 -10.35
N LEU A 202 -2.68 -1.09 -9.96
CA LEU A 202 -3.71 -0.83 -8.97
C LEU A 202 -3.36 -1.40 -7.59
N GLN A 203 -2.40 -2.33 -7.51
CA GLN A 203 -2.03 -3.00 -6.26
C GLN A 203 -1.45 -1.99 -5.24
N GLY A 204 -0.73 -0.97 -5.72
CA GLY A 204 -0.11 0.07 -4.91
C GLY A 204 -1.06 0.96 -4.14
N TYR A 205 -2.33 1.03 -4.51
CA TYR A 205 -3.27 1.94 -3.82
C TYR A 205 -3.67 1.45 -2.42
N PHE A 206 -3.29 0.23 -2.02
CA PHE A 206 -3.78 -0.41 -0.81
C PHE A 206 -2.62 -0.85 0.09
N ALA A 207 -2.58 -0.27 1.29
CA ALA A 207 -1.53 -0.53 2.26
C ALA A 207 -2.10 -0.77 3.67
N TYR A 208 -1.58 -1.77 4.38
CA TYR A 208 -1.85 -1.89 5.81
C TYR A 208 -1.12 -0.80 6.60
N PRO A 209 -1.65 -0.38 7.76
CA PRO A 209 -0.96 0.59 8.62
C PRO A 209 0.48 0.21 8.94
N GLU A 210 0.75 -1.09 9.17
CA GLU A 210 2.08 -1.62 9.46
C GLU A 210 3.05 -1.44 8.29
N GLU A 211 2.57 -1.57 7.05
CA GLU A 211 3.36 -1.42 5.82
C GLU A 211 3.79 0.03 5.56
N LEU A 212 3.07 0.98 6.14
CA LEU A 212 3.36 2.41 6.06
C LEU A 212 4.29 2.88 7.20
N THR A 213 4.68 1.99 8.11
CA THR A 213 5.52 2.36 9.26
C THR A 213 6.90 2.85 8.79
N GLY A 214 7.24 4.08 9.16
CA GLY A 214 8.50 4.72 8.78
C GLY A 214 8.45 5.42 7.41
N MET A 215 7.33 5.37 6.69
CA MET A 215 7.12 6.17 5.49
C MET A 215 6.57 7.55 5.86
N ALA A 216 7.01 8.59 5.14
CA ALA A 216 6.46 9.93 5.26
C ALA A 216 5.13 10.02 4.48
N VAL A 217 4.01 9.68 5.13
CA VAL A 217 2.67 9.74 4.54
C VAL A 217 1.93 11.00 4.97
N GLU A 218 1.48 11.80 4.02
CA GLU A 218 0.60 12.94 4.27
C GLU A 218 -0.86 12.46 4.27
N TYR A 219 -1.45 12.38 5.47
CA TYR A 219 -2.79 11.86 5.63
C TYR A 219 -3.87 12.91 5.40
N VAL A 220 -4.83 12.59 4.53
CA VAL A 220 -6.03 13.38 4.30
C VAL A 220 -7.13 12.94 5.28
N ALA A 221 -7.79 13.91 5.91
CA ALA A 221 -8.83 13.64 6.89
C ALA A 221 -10.07 13.00 6.22
N PRO A 222 -10.58 11.87 6.75
CA PRO A 222 -11.81 11.26 6.25
C PRO A 222 -13.03 12.15 6.55
N ARG A 223 -14.01 12.18 5.64
CA ARG A 223 -15.30 12.84 5.90
C ARG A 223 -16.14 12.04 6.91
N LEU A 224 -16.98 12.75 7.67
CA LEU A 224 -18.06 12.12 8.43
C LEU A 224 -19.12 11.63 7.45
N SER A 225 -19.28 10.32 7.35
CA SER A 225 -20.21 9.69 6.41
C SER A 225 -20.97 8.55 7.09
N ILE A 226 -22.22 8.36 6.69
CA ILE A 226 -22.99 7.15 7.03
C ILE A 226 -22.23 5.97 6.43
N GLN A 227 -22.16 4.83 7.13
CA GLN A 227 -21.42 3.64 6.70
C GLN A 227 -21.99 3.05 5.39
N ARG A 228 -21.64 3.66 4.27
CA ARG A 228 -21.82 3.16 2.92
C ARG A 228 -20.43 2.83 2.36
N TRP A 229 -20.41 2.06 1.29
CA TRP A 229 -19.18 1.61 0.65
C TRP A 229 -19.31 1.82 -0.86
N TYR A 230 -18.25 2.39 -1.45
CA TYR A 230 -18.05 2.44 -2.88
C TYR A 230 -17.41 1.13 -3.35
N ASP A 231 -17.64 0.85 -4.62
CA ASP A 231 -17.00 -0.23 -5.34
C ASP A 231 -15.72 0.30 -5.98
N PHE A 232 -14.72 -0.57 -6.08
CA PHE A 232 -13.49 -0.29 -6.79
C PHE A 232 -13.51 -1.03 -8.12
N THR A 233 -13.69 -0.33 -9.24
CA THR A 233 -13.91 -0.91 -10.57
C THR A 233 -12.91 -0.36 -11.58
N TRP A 234 -12.39 -1.22 -12.45
CA TRP A 234 -11.51 -0.83 -13.55
C TRP A 234 -11.96 -1.50 -14.84
N GLU A 235 -11.60 -0.88 -15.96
CA GLU A 235 -11.83 -1.44 -17.29
C GLU A 235 -10.65 -2.32 -17.66
N TYR A 236 -10.89 -3.56 -18.06
CA TYR A 236 -9.82 -4.50 -18.47
C TYR A 236 -9.81 -4.76 -19.98
N ALA A 237 -10.90 -4.42 -20.66
CA ALA A 237 -11.03 -4.40 -22.10
C ALA A 237 -12.15 -3.40 -22.46
N GLU A 238 -12.18 -2.92 -23.69
CA GLU A 238 -13.15 -1.92 -24.15
C GLU A 238 -14.60 -2.31 -23.80
N GLY A 239 -15.24 -1.50 -22.96
CA GLY A 239 -16.60 -1.70 -22.45
C GLY A 239 -16.77 -2.82 -21.43
N LYS A 240 -15.68 -3.47 -20.99
CA LYS A 240 -15.69 -4.59 -20.03
C LYS A 240 -15.00 -4.21 -18.73
N TYR A 241 -15.76 -4.33 -17.65
CA TYR A 241 -15.36 -3.88 -16.33
C TYR A 241 -15.16 -5.06 -15.38
N CYS A 242 -14.14 -4.95 -14.53
CA CYS A 242 -13.91 -5.81 -13.38
C CYS A 242 -13.89 -4.96 -12.10
N GLY A 243 -14.17 -5.54 -10.94
CA GLY A 243 -14.19 -4.77 -9.71
C GLY A 243 -14.18 -5.58 -8.42
N ALA A 244 -13.87 -4.88 -7.33
CA ALA A 244 -14.02 -5.33 -5.96
C ALA A 244 -15.19 -4.58 -5.30
N GLN A 245 -16.22 -5.34 -4.91
CA GLN A 245 -17.47 -4.77 -4.41
C GLN A 245 -17.32 -4.29 -2.95
N GLY A 246 -17.76 -3.07 -2.68
CA GLY A 246 -17.97 -2.52 -1.35
C GLY A 246 -16.69 -2.42 -0.51
N ILE A 247 -15.55 -2.17 -1.15
CA ILE A 247 -14.26 -2.15 -0.45
C ILE A 247 -13.82 -0.76 0.01
N ILE A 248 -14.30 0.33 -0.61
CA ILE A 248 -13.87 1.70 -0.25
C ILE A 248 -14.95 2.36 0.61
N SER A 249 -14.59 2.91 1.77
CA SER A 249 -15.53 3.60 2.65
C SER A 249 -16.01 4.92 2.03
N THR A 250 -17.28 5.27 2.16
CA THR A 250 -17.81 6.60 1.78
C THR A 250 -17.30 7.77 2.65
N ARG A 251 -16.40 7.48 3.59
CA ARG A 251 -15.58 8.49 4.25
C ARG A 251 -14.52 9.10 3.32
N VAL A 252 -14.19 8.40 2.23
CA VAL A 252 -13.37 8.93 1.14
C VAL A 252 -14.24 9.89 0.35
N ASP A 253 -13.73 11.11 0.17
CA ASP A 253 -14.30 12.08 -0.74
C ASP A 253 -13.69 11.88 -2.13
N PRO A 254 -14.44 11.41 -3.15
CA PRO A 254 -13.87 11.16 -4.47
C PRO A 254 -13.24 12.41 -5.09
N GLU A 255 -13.75 13.60 -4.79
CA GLU A 255 -13.23 14.88 -5.29
C GLU A 255 -11.89 15.28 -4.66
N SER A 256 -11.53 14.70 -3.52
CA SER A 256 -10.22 14.89 -2.90
C SER A 256 -9.13 13.99 -3.51
N LEU A 257 -9.52 13.00 -4.32
CA LEU A 257 -8.60 12.04 -4.93
C LEU A 257 -8.08 12.57 -6.28
N PRO A 258 -6.85 12.18 -6.68
CA PRO A 258 -6.37 12.48 -8.02
C PRO A 258 -7.26 11.82 -9.07
N ALA A 259 -7.41 12.44 -10.24
CA ALA A 259 -8.26 11.95 -11.32
C ALA A 259 -7.98 10.48 -11.70
N GLY A 260 -6.70 10.10 -11.69
CA GLY A 260 -6.25 8.74 -11.97
C GLY A 260 -6.75 7.70 -10.97
N LEU A 261 -6.99 8.06 -9.71
CA LEU A 261 -7.54 7.15 -8.70
C LEU A 261 -9.07 7.26 -8.62
N ARG A 262 -9.60 8.48 -8.77
CA ARG A 262 -11.04 8.77 -8.70
C ARG A 262 -11.85 7.94 -9.70
N GLN A 263 -11.32 7.72 -10.91
CA GLN A 263 -11.99 6.93 -11.94
C GLN A 263 -12.32 5.49 -11.51
N PHE A 264 -11.57 4.93 -10.57
CA PHE A 264 -11.77 3.56 -10.11
C PHE A 264 -12.82 3.44 -9.01
N ILE A 265 -13.24 4.55 -8.41
CA ILE A 265 -14.15 4.54 -7.26
C ILE A 265 -15.51 5.02 -7.72
N CYS A 266 -16.53 4.17 -7.59
CA CYS A 266 -17.89 4.55 -7.98
C CYS A 266 -18.96 3.92 -7.08
N GLU A 267 -20.19 4.42 -7.21
CA GLU A 267 -21.34 3.85 -6.53
C GLU A 267 -21.73 2.49 -7.11
N HIS A 268 -22.27 1.62 -6.26
CA HIS A 268 -22.67 0.27 -6.65
C HIS A 268 -23.69 0.23 -7.81
N THR A 269 -24.58 1.23 -7.86
CA THR A 269 -25.53 1.40 -8.97
C THR A 269 -24.82 1.64 -10.30
N THR A 270 -23.78 2.48 -10.30
CA THR A 270 -22.94 2.76 -11.47
C THR A 270 -22.20 1.50 -11.91
N SER A 271 -21.55 0.79 -10.98
CA SER A 271 -20.81 -0.44 -11.30
C SER A 271 -21.72 -1.52 -11.89
N THR A 272 -22.93 -1.67 -11.34
CA THR A 272 -23.93 -2.62 -11.84
C THR A 272 -24.40 -2.25 -13.25
N SER A 273 -24.63 -0.96 -13.51
CA SER A 273 -25.03 -0.47 -14.85
C SER A 273 -23.97 -0.73 -15.92
N ARG A 274 -22.69 -0.77 -15.53
CA ARG A 274 -21.56 -1.08 -16.42
C ARG A 274 -21.41 -2.59 -16.71
N GLY A 275 -22.19 -3.45 -16.05
CA GLY A 275 -22.02 -4.90 -16.18
C GLY A 275 -20.71 -5.40 -15.58
N THR A 276 -20.26 -4.78 -14.48
CA THR A 276 -18.98 -5.12 -13.83
C THR A 276 -18.95 -6.57 -13.36
N THR A 277 -17.89 -7.30 -13.73
CA THR A 277 -17.59 -8.63 -13.21
C THR A 277 -16.84 -8.49 -11.88
N TRP A 278 -17.27 -9.22 -10.85
CA TRP A 278 -16.74 -9.06 -9.51
C TRP A 278 -15.66 -10.10 -9.19
N ILE A 279 -14.52 -9.65 -8.65
CA ILE A 279 -13.52 -10.55 -8.08
C ILE A 279 -14.09 -11.25 -6.84
N GLN A 280 -13.61 -12.48 -6.58
CA GLN A 280 -14.07 -13.25 -5.45
C GLN A 280 -13.55 -12.65 -4.15
N THR A 281 -14.40 -11.94 -3.42
CA THR A 281 -14.06 -11.44 -2.09
C THR A 281 -14.28 -12.52 -1.02
N ARG A 282 -13.45 -12.48 0.02
CA ARG A 282 -13.59 -13.31 1.23
C ARG A 282 -13.79 -12.40 2.43
N ILE A 283 -15.00 -12.39 2.97
CA ILE A 283 -15.27 -11.74 4.25
C ILE A 283 -14.84 -12.74 5.33
N THR A 284 -13.65 -12.54 5.88
CA THR A 284 -13.14 -13.41 6.94
C THR A 284 -13.84 -13.09 8.25
N ALA A 285 -14.39 -14.11 8.91
CA ALA A 285 -14.96 -13.98 10.24
C ALA A 285 -13.84 -13.62 11.25
N ASN A 286 -14.08 -12.60 12.07
CA ASN A 286 -13.09 -12.18 13.06
C ASN A 286 -12.82 -13.34 14.04
N PRO A 287 -11.59 -13.87 14.11
CA PRO A 287 -11.27 -15.06 14.90
C PRO A 287 -11.44 -14.84 16.41
N MET A 288 -11.47 -13.58 16.88
CA MET A 288 -11.76 -13.24 18.28
C MET A 288 -13.20 -13.56 18.68
N TYR A 289 -14.14 -13.54 17.73
CA TYR A 289 -15.55 -13.85 17.98
C TYR A 289 -15.86 -15.27 17.50
N LYS A 290 -15.56 -16.26 18.35
CA LYS A 290 -15.83 -17.71 18.08
C LYS A 290 -17.31 -18.05 17.80
N LYS A 291 -18.23 -17.08 17.87
CA LYS A 291 -19.66 -17.21 17.53
C LYS A 291 -20.12 -16.04 16.67
N THR A 292 -19.52 -15.85 15.50
CA THR A 292 -20.26 -15.20 14.42
C THR A 292 -21.27 -16.21 13.88
N SER A 293 -22.42 -16.33 14.53
CA SER A 293 -23.59 -16.85 13.81
C SER A 293 -23.81 -15.93 12.60
N SER A 294 -24.45 -16.43 11.55
CA SER A 294 -24.84 -15.64 10.38
C SER A 294 -25.65 -14.37 10.70
N ALA A 295 -26.06 -14.16 11.96
CA ALA A 295 -26.66 -12.94 12.49
C ALA A 295 -25.66 -11.85 12.95
N TYR A 296 -24.37 -12.17 13.14
CA TYR A 296 -23.37 -11.27 13.74
C TYR A 296 -22.28 -10.77 12.76
N GLY A 297 -22.25 -11.28 11.54
CA GLY A 297 -21.22 -10.98 10.53
C GLY A 297 -21.41 -9.67 9.77
N THR A 298 -21.77 -8.57 10.43
CA THR A 298 -21.67 -7.17 9.92
C THR A 298 -21.92 -6.13 11.02
N ALA A 299 -22.41 -6.56 12.18
CA ALA A 299 -22.96 -5.68 13.20
C ALA A 299 -22.09 -5.55 14.47
N ALA A 300 -20.82 -5.98 14.49
CA ALA A 300 -19.99 -5.92 15.71
C ALA A 300 -19.93 -4.51 16.34
N TYR A 301 -20.00 -3.46 15.51
CA TYR A 301 -20.10 -2.07 15.97
C TYR A 301 -21.50 -1.72 16.49
N GLU A 302 -22.58 -2.12 15.81
CA GLU A 302 -23.95 -1.92 16.29
C GLU A 302 -24.23 -2.71 17.57
N GLU A 303 -23.63 -3.89 17.71
CA GLU A 303 -23.70 -4.72 18.89
C GLU A 303 -22.87 -4.12 20.02
N SER A 304 -21.66 -3.63 19.74
CA SER A 304 -20.88 -2.85 20.72
C SER A 304 -21.65 -1.60 21.18
N ARG A 305 -22.37 -0.95 20.27
CA ARG A 305 -23.25 0.20 20.57
C ARG A 305 -24.50 -0.21 21.33
N LYS A 306 -25.09 -1.37 21.03
CA LYS A 306 -26.20 -1.96 21.81
C LYS A 306 -25.74 -2.33 23.21
N ILE A 307 -24.59 -2.99 23.35
CA ILE A 307 -23.96 -3.33 24.63
C ILE A 307 -23.62 -2.06 25.41
N HIS A 308 -23.09 -1.03 24.76
CA HIS A 308 -22.81 0.26 25.40
C HIS A 308 -24.10 0.95 25.85
N ASN A 309 -25.13 1.04 24.98
CA ASN A 309 -26.45 1.56 25.34
C ASN A 309 -27.09 0.75 26.48
N TRP A 310 -26.88 -0.56 26.50
CA TRP A 310 -27.34 -1.42 27.59
C TRP A 310 -26.60 -1.10 28.87
N LYS A 311 -25.27 -0.99 28.85
CA LYS A 311 -24.47 -0.58 30.01
C LYS A 311 -24.91 0.78 30.54
N VAL A 312 -25.13 1.76 29.66
CA VAL A 312 -25.65 3.09 30.03
C VAL A 312 -27.03 2.97 30.66
N LYS A 313 -27.97 2.22 30.06
CA LYS A 313 -29.31 2.00 30.63
C LYS A 313 -29.30 1.24 31.96
N THR A 314 -28.36 0.32 32.15
CA THR A 314 -28.13 -0.39 33.41
C THR A 314 -27.59 0.57 34.47
N LEU A 315 -26.62 1.43 34.12
CA LEU A 315 -26.07 2.45 35.02
C LEU A 315 -27.09 3.54 35.36
N GLU A 316 -27.99 3.87 34.43
CA GLU A 316 -29.13 4.78 34.65
C GLU A 316 -30.29 4.13 35.43
N GLY A 317 -30.19 2.86 35.84
CA GLY A 317 -31.22 2.15 36.59
C GLY A 317 -32.49 1.80 35.78
N LYS A 318 -32.46 1.94 34.46
CA LYS A 318 -33.63 1.76 33.57
C LYS A 318 -33.79 0.33 33.01
N GLN A 319 -32.80 -0.56 33.20
CA GLN A 319 -32.91 -1.98 32.86
C GLN A 319 -32.28 -2.86 33.94
N TYR A 320 -33.10 -3.68 34.60
CA TYR A 320 -32.65 -4.69 35.58
C TYR A 320 -31.97 -5.86 34.86
N GLY A 321 -30.79 -6.25 35.38
CA GLY A 321 -29.79 -7.16 34.80
C GLY A 321 -30.17 -8.63 34.50
N ASN A 322 -31.42 -8.91 34.12
CA ASN A 322 -31.89 -10.29 33.90
C ASN A 322 -31.60 -10.86 32.50
N GLN A 323 -31.22 -10.05 31.51
CA GLN A 323 -30.89 -10.58 30.17
C GLN A 323 -29.45 -11.06 30.03
N TYR A 324 -28.51 -10.56 30.85
CA TYR A 324 -27.13 -11.07 30.85
C TYR A 324 -27.03 -12.42 31.59
N HIS A 325 -27.76 -12.57 32.71
CA HIS A 325 -27.79 -13.84 33.44
C HIS A 325 -28.51 -14.98 32.69
N GLY A 326 -29.52 -14.68 31.86
CA GLY A 326 -30.26 -15.72 31.11
C GLY A 326 -29.42 -16.50 30.09
N ILE A 327 -28.32 -15.92 29.58
CA ILE A 327 -27.43 -16.56 28.61
C ILE A 327 -26.34 -17.37 29.32
N CYS A 328 -25.79 -16.87 30.43
CA CYS A 328 -24.83 -17.62 31.24
C CYS A 328 -25.49 -18.77 32.03
N ALA A 329 -26.70 -18.58 32.56
CA ALA A 329 -27.41 -19.61 33.32
C ALA A 329 -27.70 -20.88 32.50
N LYS A 330 -27.98 -20.75 31.20
CA LYS A 330 -28.14 -21.91 30.30
C LYS A 330 -26.85 -22.69 30.01
N HIS A 331 -25.68 -22.08 30.24
CA HIS A 331 -24.38 -22.79 30.15
C HIS A 331 -24.01 -23.46 31.47
N PHE A 332 -24.33 -22.85 32.62
CA PHE A 332 -24.03 -23.43 33.93
C PHE A 332 -25.07 -24.44 34.42
N SER A 333 -26.29 -24.47 33.88
CA SER A 333 -27.29 -25.51 34.20
C SER A 333 -26.88 -26.92 33.75
N LYS A 334 -25.82 -27.05 32.94
CA LYS A 334 -25.21 -28.34 32.56
C LYS A 334 -24.03 -28.76 33.47
N MET A 335 -23.56 -27.89 34.37
CA MET A 335 -22.60 -28.29 35.40
C MET A 335 -23.38 -28.88 36.58
N ARG A 336 -23.36 -30.21 36.69
CA ARG A 336 -23.82 -30.93 37.88
C ARG A 336 -22.86 -30.59 39.04
N GLU A 337 -23.18 -29.53 39.76
CA GLU A 337 -23.11 -29.38 41.22
C GLU A 337 -23.21 -27.89 41.60
N PRO A 338 -23.97 -27.52 42.65
CA PRO A 338 -24.08 -26.14 43.06
C PRO A 338 -22.82 -25.71 43.82
N LEU A 339 -22.00 -24.85 43.20
CA LEU A 339 -21.05 -24.03 43.94
C LEU A 339 -21.85 -23.05 44.81
N LYS A 340 -21.91 -23.32 46.12
CA LYS A 340 -22.36 -22.36 47.13
C LYS A 340 -21.41 -21.16 47.11
N CYS A 341 -21.83 -20.06 46.50
CA CYS A 341 -21.15 -18.78 46.66
C CYS A 341 -21.82 -18.00 47.79
N SER A 342 -21.23 -18.09 48.98
CA SER A 342 -21.58 -17.26 50.13
C SER A 342 -20.78 -15.97 50.08
N TYR A 343 -21.23 -14.97 49.33
CA TYR A 343 -20.85 -13.59 49.61
C TYR A 343 -22.04 -12.68 49.35
N ALA A 344 -22.73 -12.37 50.44
CA ALA A 344 -23.50 -11.16 50.56
C ALA A 344 -22.56 -9.98 50.37
N THR A 345 -22.90 -9.08 49.47
CA THR A 345 -22.45 -7.70 49.58
C THR A 345 -23.64 -6.82 49.28
N SER A 346 -24.29 -6.43 50.37
CA SER A 346 -25.13 -5.26 50.46
C SER A 346 -24.39 -4.06 49.91
N MET A 347 -24.94 -3.40 48.89
CA MET A 347 -24.73 -1.97 48.72
C MET A 347 -26.05 -1.34 48.29
N ASN A 348 -26.63 -0.62 49.25
CA ASN A 348 -27.57 0.47 49.02
C ASN A 348 -26.81 1.59 48.27
N MET A 349 -27.25 1.90 47.05
CA MET A 349 -27.71 3.22 46.58
C MET A 349 -28.20 3.09 45.14
#